data_AF-A0A0C3DYT3-F1
#
_entry.id   AF-A0A0C3DYT3-F1
#
_cell.length_a   1.000
_cell.length_b   1.000
_cell.length_c   1.000
_cell.angle_alpha   90.00
_cell.angle_beta   90.00
_cell.angle_gamma   90.00
#
_symmetry.space_group_name_H-M   'P 1'
#
loop_
_entity.id
_entity.type
_entity.pdbx_description
1 polymer ?
#
loop_
_entity_poly.entity_id
_entity_poly.type
_entity_poly.pdbx_seq_one_letter_code
_entity_poly.pdbx_strand_id
1 'polypeptide(L)'
;GYWPQYREDLAVLLWEALMTWRSTIKAKAREYVMRHYPLGSNRSCKENLANAQELIRGATFVMDGVESNGTTRNMALPALAGLVLEFFYTGPSALASLFPEVFAQEVPRSVVCLAATAV
;
A
#
# COMPACT_ATOMS: atom_id res chain seq x y z
N GLY A 1 33.82 14.53 11.65
CA GLY A 1 32.60 14.27 10.87
C GLY A 1 31.53 15.24 11.32
N TYR A 2 30.84 15.89 10.39
CA TYR A 2 29.81 16.92 10.61
C TYR A 2 28.56 16.42 11.38
N TRP A 3 28.49 15.13 11.69
CA TRP A 3 27.27 14.39 11.99
C TRP A 3 26.65 14.53 13.39
N PRO A 4 27.38 14.68 14.51
CA PRO A 4 26.76 14.57 15.84
C PRO A 4 25.70 15.65 16.11
N GLN A 5 25.94 16.88 15.64
CA GLN A 5 25.12 18.05 15.94
C GLN A 5 23.81 18.15 15.14
N TYR A 6 23.68 17.44 14.02
CA TYR A 6 22.48 17.47 13.18
C TYR A 6 21.63 16.19 13.32
N ARG A 7 21.94 15.31 14.27
CA ARG A 7 21.22 14.03 14.42
C ARG A 7 19.73 14.24 14.70
N GLU A 8 19.39 15.22 15.53
CA GLU A 8 18.00 15.52 15.86
C GLU A 8 17.26 16.08 14.65
N ASP A 9 17.83 17.07 13.96
CA ASP A 9 17.25 17.64 12.73
C ASP A 9 17.05 16.56 11.64
N LEU A 10 18.05 15.70 11.43
CA LEU A 10 17.95 14.59 10.48
C LEU A 10 16.89 13.56 10.89
N ALA A 11 16.71 13.30 12.19
CA ALA A 11 15.67 12.40 12.68
C ALA A 11 14.27 12.99 12.48
N VAL A 12 14.09 14.30 12.69
CA VAL A 12 12.84 15.01 12.39
C VAL A 12 12.52 14.94 10.91
N LEU A 13 13.48 15.27 10.04
CA LEU A 13 13.30 15.21 8.58
C LEU A 13 12.93 13.79 8.11
N LEU A 14 13.58 12.76 8.66
CA LEU A 14 13.27 11.37 8.35
C LEU A 14 11.84 11.02 8.82
N TRP A 15 11.46 11.42 10.03
CA TRP A 15 10.13 11.18 10.57
C TRP A 15 9.03 11.87 9.75
N GLU A 16 9.21 13.14 9.40
CA GLU A 16 8.27 13.91 8.60
C GLU A 16 8.12 13.34 7.18
N ALA A 17 9.23 12.92 6.56
CA ALA A 17 9.22 12.24 5.28
C ALA A 17 8.42 10.93 5.36
N LEU A 18 8.63 10.12 6.41
CA LEU A 18 7.88 8.88 6.64
C LEU A 18 6.38 9.13 6.84
N MET A 19 6.02 10.16 7.62
CA MET A 19 4.62 10.52 7.88
C MET A 19 3.90 11.03 6.62
N THR A 20 4.57 11.86 5.84
CA THR A 20 4.06 12.37 4.54
C THR A 20 3.89 11.23 3.55
N TRP A 21 4.82 10.29 3.52
CA TRP A 21 4.72 9.15 2.65
C TRP A 21 3.55 8.22 3.05
N ARG A 22 3.38 8.00 4.36
CA ARG A 22 2.25 7.22 4.90
C ARG A 22 0.90 7.89 4.65
N SER A 23 0.80 9.22 4.70
CA SER A 23 -0.45 9.92 4.40
C SER A 23 -0.77 9.84 2.89
N THR A 24 0.25 9.95 2.05
CA THR A 24 0.11 9.85 0.58
C THR A 24 -0.31 8.46 0.12
N ILE A 25 0.32 7.39 0.65
CA ILE A 25 -0.07 6.01 0.30
C ILE A 25 -1.51 5.70 0.77
N LYS A 26 -1.92 6.21 1.94
CA LYS A 26 -3.31 6.07 2.44
C LYS A 26 -4.32 6.81 1.56
N ALA A 27 -3.98 8.01 1.10
CA ALA A 27 -4.83 8.76 0.19
C ALA A 27 -5.05 8.01 -1.13
N LYS A 28 -3.97 7.43 -1.68
CA LYS A 28 -4.05 6.61 -2.90
C LYS A 28 -4.77 5.28 -2.68
N ALA A 29 -4.53 4.60 -1.57
CA ALA A 29 -5.25 3.38 -1.21
C ALA A 29 -6.75 3.64 -1.12
N ARG A 30 -7.17 4.75 -0.49
CA ARG A 30 -8.57 5.17 -0.42
C ARG A 30 -9.19 5.36 -1.82
N GLU A 31 -8.48 6.00 -2.74
CA GLU A 31 -8.95 6.17 -4.13
C GLU A 31 -9.19 4.81 -4.81
N TYR A 32 -8.24 3.88 -4.71
CA TYR A 32 -8.37 2.53 -5.26
C TYR A 32 -9.49 1.72 -4.61
N VAL A 33 -9.58 1.75 -3.28
CA VAL A 33 -10.62 1.05 -2.54
C VAL A 33 -12.00 1.55 -2.96
N MET A 34 -12.20 2.86 -3.08
CA MET A 34 -13.47 3.43 -3.52
C MET A 34 -13.79 3.14 -5.00
N ARG A 35 -12.77 2.93 -5.85
CA ARG A 35 -12.95 2.61 -7.26
C ARG A 35 -13.35 1.15 -7.49
N HIS A 36 -12.80 0.23 -6.70
CA HIS A 36 -12.96 -1.20 -6.91
C HIS A 36 -13.97 -1.87 -5.98
N TYR A 37 -14.37 -1.19 -4.90
CA TYR A 37 -15.31 -1.73 -3.93
C TYR A 37 -16.54 -0.83 -3.78
N PRO A 38 -17.70 -1.43 -3.41
CA PRO A 38 -18.93 -0.70 -3.16
C PRO A 38 -18.87 0.06 -1.82
N LEU A 39 -17.88 0.93 -1.63
CA LEU A 39 -17.68 1.74 -0.42
C LEU A 39 -17.65 3.23 -0.79
N GLY A 40 -18.26 4.10 0.01
CA GLY A 40 -18.19 5.53 -0.26
C GLY A 40 -19.24 6.39 0.41
N SER A 41 -19.12 7.71 0.22
CA SER A 41 -20.03 8.72 0.75
C SER A 41 -21.44 8.68 0.14
N ASN A 42 -21.61 7.97 -0.98
CA ASN A 42 -22.88 7.72 -1.64
C ASN A 42 -23.68 6.55 -1.03
N ARG A 43 -23.15 5.90 0.01
CA ARG A 43 -23.79 4.78 0.73
C ARG A 43 -23.96 5.14 2.19
N SER A 44 -25.01 4.59 2.81
CA SER A 44 -25.22 4.74 4.24
C SER A 44 -24.11 4.07 5.05
N CYS A 45 -23.94 4.50 6.30
CA CYS A 45 -22.99 3.88 7.23
C CYS A 45 -23.24 2.37 7.38
N LYS A 46 -24.51 1.95 7.39
CA LYS A 46 -24.91 0.54 7.52
C LYS A 46 -24.53 -0.28 6.28
N GLU A 47 -24.71 0.26 5.08
CA GLU A 47 -24.31 -0.41 3.83
C GLU A 47 -22.79 -0.49 3.70
N ASN A 48 -22.07 0.58 4.02
CA ASN A 48 -20.61 0.57 4.03
C ASN A 48 -20.06 -0.45 5.04
N LEU A 49 -20.67 -0.55 6.22
CA LEU A 49 -20.28 -1.55 7.22
C LEU A 49 -20.55 -2.97 6.74
N ALA A 50 -21.72 -3.24 6.14
CA ALA A 50 -22.05 -4.54 5.59
C ALA A 50 -21.10 -4.93 4.45
N ASN A 51 -20.81 -4.02 3.53
CA ASN A 51 -19.87 -4.23 2.43
C ASN A 51 -18.44 -4.42 2.93
N ALA A 52 -17.99 -3.64 3.91
CA ALA A 52 -16.68 -3.83 4.54
C ALA A 52 -16.62 -5.19 5.26
N GLN A 53 -17.68 -5.61 5.94
CA GLN A 53 -17.76 -6.94 6.55
C GLN A 53 -17.80 -8.06 5.51
N GLU A 54 -18.44 -7.89 4.36
CA GLU A 54 -18.37 -8.85 3.25
C GLU A 54 -16.99 -8.88 2.61
N LEU A 55 -16.29 -7.76 2.51
CA LEU A 55 -14.90 -7.71 2.05
C LEU A 55 -13.97 -8.40 3.06
N ILE A 56 -14.17 -8.19 4.36
CA ILE A 56 -13.39 -8.81 5.44
C ILE A 56 -13.73 -10.31 5.58
N ARG A 57 -15.00 -10.71 5.48
CA ARG A 57 -15.42 -12.13 5.47
C ARG A 57 -14.99 -12.81 4.18
N GLY A 58 -15.02 -12.08 3.06
CA GLY A 58 -14.44 -12.47 1.79
C GLY A 58 -12.92 -12.60 1.89
N ALA A 59 -12.24 -11.81 2.74
CA ALA A 59 -10.80 -11.81 3.02
C ALA A 59 -10.27 -13.08 3.73
N THR A 60 -11.03 -14.17 3.71
CA THR A 60 -10.45 -15.50 3.43
C THR A 60 -9.61 -15.51 2.12
N PHE A 61 -9.76 -14.49 1.25
CA PHE A 61 -9.08 -14.22 -0.03
C PHE A 61 -7.58 -13.89 0.03
N VAL A 62 -6.98 -13.65 1.21
CA VAL A 62 -5.51 -13.68 1.30
C VAL A 62 -5.00 -15.09 0.96
N MET A 63 -5.85 -16.11 1.10
CA MET A 63 -5.62 -17.45 0.57
C MET A 63 -6.24 -17.60 -0.83
N ASP A 64 -5.81 -16.83 -1.82
CA ASP A 64 -6.02 -17.22 -3.22
C ASP A 64 -5.10 -18.42 -3.59
N GLY A 65 -4.96 -19.36 -2.65
CA GLY A 65 -3.88 -20.33 -2.57
C GLY A 65 -2.60 -19.77 -1.96
N VAL A 66 -1.85 -20.69 -1.38
CA VAL A 66 -0.45 -20.49 -1.02
C VAL A 66 0.36 -20.87 -2.26
N GLU A 67 1.30 -20.02 -2.68
CA GLU A 67 2.29 -20.38 -3.69
C GLU A 67 3.10 -21.60 -3.23
N SER A 68 3.75 -22.29 -4.16
CA SER A 68 4.59 -23.46 -3.84
C SER A 68 5.68 -23.18 -2.81
N ASN A 69 6.05 -21.91 -2.62
CA ASN A 69 7.03 -21.43 -1.65
C ASN A 69 6.46 -21.09 -0.25
N GLY A 70 5.16 -21.29 -0.01
CA GLY A 70 4.53 -20.99 1.28
C GLY A 70 3.98 -19.56 1.43
N THR A 71 4.09 -18.70 0.41
CA THR A 71 3.60 -17.32 0.46
C THR A 71 2.18 -17.17 -0.10
N THR A 72 1.44 -16.17 0.35
CA THR A 72 0.07 -15.89 -0.11
C THR A 72 0.10 -15.14 -1.45
N ARG A 73 -0.84 -15.43 -2.37
CA ARG A 73 -0.99 -14.71 -3.65
C ARG A 73 -1.60 -13.32 -3.43
N ASN A 74 -0.87 -12.44 -2.74
CA ASN A 74 -1.36 -11.13 -2.31
C ASN A 74 -1.77 -10.23 -3.49
N MET A 75 -1.14 -10.40 -4.66
CA MET A 75 -1.42 -9.60 -5.86
C MET A 75 -2.73 -9.99 -6.58
N ALA A 76 -3.45 -11.01 -6.10
CA ALA A 76 -4.79 -11.32 -6.59
C ALA A 76 -5.82 -10.24 -6.22
N LEU A 77 -5.51 -9.36 -5.27
CA LEU A 77 -6.37 -8.24 -4.89
C LEU A 77 -6.15 -7.05 -5.85
N PRO A 78 -7.13 -6.69 -6.71
CA PRO A 78 -6.94 -5.66 -7.73
C PRO A 78 -6.58 -4.29 -7.14
N ALA A 79 -7.13 -3.95 -5.96
CA ALA A 79 -6.81 -2.71 -5.26
C ALA A 79 -5.37 -2.69 -4.73
N LEU A 80 -4.83 -3.83 -4.26
CA LEU A 80 -3.44 -3.92 -3.81
C LEU A 80 -2.48 -3.87 -5.00
N ALA A 81 -2.75 -4.62 -6.06
CA ALA A 81 -1.95 -4.62 -7.28
C ALA A 81 -1.92 -3.22 -7.92
N GLY A 82 -3.08 -2.55 -8.01
CA GLY A 82 -3.20 -1.19 -8.51
C GLY A 82 -2.46 -0.17 -7.66
N LEU A 83 -2.60 -0.24 -6.32
CA LEU A 83 -1.87 0.62 -5.40
C LEU A 83 -0.35 0.43 -5.53
N VAL A 84 0.13 -0.81 -5.61
CA VAL A 84 1.55 -1.11 -5.79
C VAL A 84 2.06 -0.53 -7.11
N LEU A 85 1.35 -0.76 -8.21
CA LEU A 85 1.76 -0.30 -9.53
C LEU A 85 1.78 1.24 -9.60
N GLU A 86 0.69 1.90 -9.20
CA GLU A 86 0.59 3.36 -9.32
C GLU A 86 1.51 4.08 -8.34
N PHE A 87 1.64 3.60 -7.11
CA PHE A 87 2.42 4.31 -6.10
C PHE A 87 3.92 4.03 -6.20
N PHE A 88 4.31 2.80 -6.55
CA PHE A 88 5.73 2.40 -6.54
C PHE A 88 6.35 2.32 -7.93
N TYR A 89 5.58 2.13 -9.01
CA TYR A 89 6.13 1.93 -10.36
C TYR A 89 5.85 3.06 -11.34
N THR A 90 4.62 3.57 -11.42
CA THR A 90 4.20 4.47 -12.52
C THR A 90 3.86 5.89 -12.09
N GLY A 91 3.73 6.15 -10.79
CA GLY A 91 3.41 7.47 -10.26
C GLY A 91 4.55 8.49 -10.42
N PRO A 92 4.24 9.80 -10.29
CA PRO A 92 5.22 10.89 -10.46
C PRO A 92 6.41 10.83 -9.50
N SER A 93 6.26 10.13 -8.38
CA SER A 93 7.30 9.94 -7.35
C SER A 93 7.54 8.45 -7.09
N ALA A 94 7.35 7.62 -8.12
CA ALA A 94 7.51 6.17 -8.05
C ALA A 94 8.94 5.79 -7.62
N LEU A 95 9.03 4.99 -6.55
CA LEU A 95 10.32 4.51 -6.03
C LEU A 95 11.08 3.63 -7.05
N ALA A 96 10.38 2.93 -7.95
CA ALA A 96 11.02 2.13 -9.00
C ALA A 96 11.85 2.98 -9.97
N SER A 97 11.52 4.25 -10.15
CA SER A 97 12.32 5.16 -10.99
C SER A 97 13.63 5.60 -10.30
N LEU A 98 13.62 5.63 -8.96
CA LEU A 98 14.75 6.05 -8.13
C LEU A 98 15.69 4.87 -7.79
N PHE A 99 15.13 3.67 -7.69
CA PHE A 99 15.85 2.44 -7.31
C PHE A 99 15.54 1.30 -8.30
N PRO A 100 15.84 1.47 -9.60
CA PRO A 100 15.45 0.50 -10.64
C PRO A 100 15.98 -0.91 -10.36
N GLU A 101 17.17 -1.04 -9.77
CA GLU A 101 17.77 -2.32 -9.38
C GLU A 101 16.95 -3.09 -8.35
N VAL A 102 16.23 -2.40 -7.46
CA VAL A 102 15.39 -3.02 -6.43
C VAL A 102 14.05 -3.48 -7.01
N PHE A 103 13.54 -2.80 -8.04
CA PHE A 103 12.21 -3.01 -8.61
C PHE A 103 12.21 -3.71 -9.97
N ALA A 104 13.38 -4.05 -10.53
CA ALA A 104 13.53 -4.52 -11.90
C ALA A 104 12.94 -5.91 -12.19
N GLN A 105 12.97 -6.84 -11.23
CA GLN A 105 12.59 -8.23 -11.47
C GLN A 105 11.21 -8.57 -10.92
N GLU A 106 10.98 -8.24 -9.66
CA GLU A 106 9.73 -8.53 -8.95
C GLU A 106 9.39 -7.38 -8.00
N VAL A 107 8.13 -7.31 -7.58
CA VAL A 107 7.71 -6.35 -6.57
C VAL A 107 8.34 -6.76 -5.22
N PRO A 108 9.11 -5.87 -4.56
CA PRO A 108 9.68 -6.19 -3.26
C PRO A 108 8.60 -6.56 -2.24
N ARG A 109 8.81 -7.65 -1.49
CA ARG A 109 7.85 -8.11 -0.47
C ARG A 109 7.52 -7.05 0.57
N SER A 110 8.51 -6.23 0.94
CA SER A 110 8.34 -5.10 1.86
C SER A 110 7.34 -4.06 1.34
N VAL A 111 7.33 -3.81 0.03
CA VAL A 111 6.38 -2.90 -0.64
C VAL A 111 4.97 -3.48 -0.61
N VAL A 112 4.83 -4.78 -0.89
CA VAL A 112 3.53 -5.48 -0.81
C VAL A 112 2.98 -5.43 0.62
N CYS A 113 3.78 -5.77 1.62
CA CYS A 113 3.36 -5.74 3.03
C CYS A 113 2.90 -4.34 3.45
N LEU A 114 3.64 -3.31 3.04
CA LEU A 114 3.28 -1.95 3.38
C LEU A 114 2.00 -1.49 2.67
N ALA A 115 1.87 -1.74 1.37
CA ALA A 115 0.66 -1.40 0.63
C ALA A 115 -0.57 -2.12 1.21
N ALA A 116 -0.40 -3.37 1.67
CA ALA A 116 -1.43 -4.11 2.37
C ALA A 116 -1.83 -3.52 3.73
N THR A 117 -0.99 -2.69 4.37
CA THR A 117 -1.41 -1.95 5.59
C THR A 117 -2.26 -0.71 5.29
N ALA A 118 -2.32 -0.29 4.03
CA ALA A 118 -3.04 0.90 3.59
C ALA A 118 -4.37 0.58 2.91
N VAL A 119 -4.52 -0.64 2.38
CA VAL A 119 -5.75 -1.21 1.80
C VAL A 119 -6.56 -1.91 2.89
#